data_AF-A0A2U0SG44-F1
#
_entry.id   AF-A0A2U0SG44-F1
#
_cell.length_a   1.000
_cell.length_b   1.000
_cell.length_c   1.000
_cell.angle_alpha   90.00
_cell.angle_beta   90.00
_cell.angle_gamma   90.00
#
_symmetry.space_group_name_H-M   'P 1'
#
loop_
_entity.id
_entity.type
_entity.pdbx_description
1 polymer ?
#
loop_
_entity_poly.entity_id
_entity_poly.type
_entity_poly.pdbx_seq_one_letter_code
_entity_poly.pdbx_strand_id
1 'polypeptide(L)'
;MLSAITVNTKAQLDAAISRARGGEEIRLARANYGMVIIRDRKFTAPVTIRSAYPAAPAIFSTLRMHNVSNISFKDIEITRVRGKDPDWAKMVEVRGGSNIAFIGGFVHGPANGMWQDDMYGMYIRNTANLRVSGVTFHDLRVALVVEDSSNFNIENNIFTQLSRDAMEIPGANGGRIFNNSVALFNVAPGEHPDGIQCWTSGKTSGCKNVQITMNRFVGTPGHEFQGVFFGDEARVGGYDGIQIIGNSFANVMWHGINIGGKGAGIVIRNNILTAGPNYRPWIRTAGPATLSGNSAPTYVIAGREGAPPGNKIGGAYTPK
;
A
#
# COMPACT_ATOMS: atom_id res chain seq x y z
N MET A 1 15.40 -26.83 18.63
CA MET A 1 14.49 -26.65 17.48
C MET A 1 13.10 -26.43 18.02
N LEU A 2 12.48 -25.27 17.79
CA LEU A 2 11.06 -25.08 18.14
C LEU A 2 10.24 -25.95 17.19
N SER A 3 9.40 -26.83 17.76
CA SER A 3 8.55 -27.73 17.00
C SER A 3 7.47 -26.94 16.26
N ALA A 4 7.35 -27.17 14.96
CA ALA A 4 6.25 -26.58 14.20
C ALA A 4 4.91 -27.24 14.61
N ILE A 5 3.91 -26.42 14.92
CA ILE A 5 2.56 -26.87 15.24
C ILE A 5 1.78 -26.93 13.92
N THR A 6 1.48 -28.13 13.43
CA THR A 6 0.65 -28.27 12.22
C THR A 6 -0.82 -28.24 12.61
N VAL A 7 -1.61 -27.41 11.92
CA VAL A 7 -3.05 -27.27 12.14
C VAL A 7 -3.79 -27.39 10.83
N ASN A 8 -4.92 -28.08 10.83
CA ASN A 8 -5.71 -28.40 9.63
C ASN A 8 -7.13 -27.83 9.70
N THR A 9 -7.52 -27.27 10.85
CA THR A 9 -8.85 -26.69 11.06
C THR A 9 -8.76 -25.35 11.78
N LYS A 10 -9.83 -24.56 11.67
CA LYS A 10 -9.98 -23.30 12.41
C LYS A 10 -9.84 -23.49 13.92
N ALA A 11 -10.49 -24.50 14.49
CA ALA A 11 -10.41 -24.77 15.93
C ALA A 11 -8.96 -25.07 16.38
N GLN A 12 -8.19 -25.80 15.57
CA GLN A 12 -6.79 -26.07 15.86
C GLN A 12 -5.92 -24.81 15.75
N LEU A 13 -6.17 -23.95 14.75
CA LEU A 13 -5.50 -22.66 14.61
C LEU A 13 -5.77 -21.75 15.83
N ASP A 14 -7.04 -21.62 16.23
CA ASP A 14 -7.43 -20.81 17.39
C ASP A 14 -6.76 -21.32 18.68
N ALA A 15 -6.74 -22.64 18.87
CA ALA A 15 -6.07 -23.26 20.01
C ALA A 15 -4.56 -23.03 20.00
N ALA A 16 -3.92 -23.12 18.83
CA ALA A 16 -2.49 -22.85 18.68
C ALA A 16 -2.13 -21.39 18.99
N ILE A 17 -2.89 -20.42 18.46
CA ILE A 17 -2.69 -18.98 18.72
C ILE A 17 -2.88 -18.66 20.21
N SER A 18 -3.89 -19.26 20.84
CA SER A 18 -4.18 -19.08 22.27
C SER A 18 -3.05 -19.58 23.17
N ARG A 19 -2.41 -20.69 22.80
CA ARG A 19 -1.32 -21.31 23.57
C ARG A 19 0.05 -20.69 23.31
N ALA A 20 0.27 -20.13 22.12
CA ALA A 20 1.56 -19.55 21.75
C ALA A 20 2.04 -18.49 22.75
N ARG A 21 3.33 -18.44 23.01
CA ARG A 21 3.96 -17.49 23.94
C ARG A 21 4.96 -16.60 23.21
N GLY A 22 5.65 -17.14 22.21
CA GLY A 22 6.60 -16.44 21.36
C GLY A 22 7.57 -17.41 20.69
N GLY A 23 7.87 -17.15 19.42
CA GLY A 23 8.82 -17.95 18.63
C GLY A 23 8.23 -19.19 17.96
N GLU A 24 6.99 -19.58 18.28
CA GLU A 24 6.35 -20.73 17.65
C GLU A 24 6.10 -20.52 16.15
N GLU A 25 6.20 -21.61 15.39
CA GLU A 25 5.73 -21.68 14.00
C GLU A 25 4.44 -22.52 13.95
N ILE A 26 3.35 -21.92 13.50
CA ILE A 26 2.06 -22.56 13.25
C ILE A 26 1.94 -22.78 11.73
N ARG A 27 2.01 -24.04 11.31
CA ARG A 27 1.92 -24.45 9.90
C ARG A 27 0.49 -24.84 9.55
N LEU A 28 -0.11 -24.12 8.62
CA LEU A 28 -1.46 -24.34 8.14
C LEU A 28 -1.44 -25.35 6.99
N ALA A 29 -2.19 -26.45 7.11
CA ALA A 29 -2.49 -27.25 5.93
C ALA A 29 -3.40 -26.49 4.96
N ARG A 30 -3.51 -27.02 3.73
CA ARG A 30 -4.41 -26.46 2.72
C ARG A 30 -5.86 -26.63 3.16
N ALA A 31 -6.44 -25.56 3.71
CA ALA A 31 -7.82 -25.48 4.14
C ALA A 31 -8.29 -24.02 4.16
N ASN A 32 -9.61 -23.84 4.23
CA ASN A 32 -10.22 -22.54 4.54
C ASN A 32 -10.44 -22.44 6.05
N TYR A 33 -9.79 -21.48 6.69
CA TYR A 33 -9.90 -21.23 8.14
C TYR A 33 -10.97 -20.18 8.46
N GLY A 34 -11.66 -19.64 7.46
CA GLY A 34 -12.70 -18.64 7.63
C GLY A 34 -12.17 -17.35 8.25
N MET A 35 -12.96 -16.78 9.17
CA MET A 35 -12.60 -15.55 9.87
C MET A 35 -11.66 -15.86 11.05
N VAL A 36 -10.43 -15.34 10.97
CA VAL A 36 -9.43 -15.42 12.04
C VAL A 36 -9.42 -14.12 12.84
N ILE A 37 -9.50 -14.24 14.16
CA ILE A 37 -9.54 -13.10 15.08
C ILE A 37 -8.45 -13.29 16.14
N ILE A 38 -7.59 -12.29 16.31
CA ILE A 38 -6.53 -12.27 17.32
C ILE A 38 -6.64 -10.96 18.11
N ARG A 39 -6.79 -11.05 19.44
CA ARG A 39 -6.97 -9.87 20.30
C ARG A 39 -6.06 -9.94 21.52
N ASP A 40 -5.45 -8.81 21.85
CA ASP A 40 -4.70 -8.59 23.09
C ASP A 40 -3.59 -9.63 23.32
N ARG A 41 -2.85 -9.94 22.25
CA ARG A 41 -1.74 -10.91 22.26
C ARG A 41 -0.42 -10.21 22.02
N LYS A 42 0.46 -10.21 23.03
CA LYS A 42 1.84 -9.75 22.92
C LYS A 42 2.75 -10.95 23.09
N PHE A 43 3.28 -11.47 21.99
CA PHE A 43 4.20 -12.61 22.04
C PHE A 43 5.60 -12.13 22.45
N THR A 44 6.34 -12.92 23.22
CA THR A 44 7.69 -12.58 23.70
C THR A 44 8.74 -12.60 22.60
N ALA A 45 8.46 -13.35 21.52
CA ALA A 45 9.23 -13.41 20.29
C ALA A 45 8.25 -13.63 19.10
N PRO A 46 8.65 -13.35 17.85
CA PRO A 46 7.75 -13.47 16.70
C PRO A 46 7.12 -14.86 16.57
N VAL A 47 5.79 -14.94 16.63
CA VAL A 47 5.02 -16.13 16.24
C VAL A 47 4.80 -16.09 14.74
N THR A 48 5.14 -17.16 14.02
CA THR A 48 4.93 -17.26 12.57
C THR A 48 3.74 -18.15 12.28
N ILE A 49 2.71 -17.62 11.61
CA ILE A 49 1.62 -18.38 11.02
C ILE A 49 1.90 -18.48 9.52
N ARG A 50 2.02 -19.68 8.98
CA ARG A 50 2.38 -19.86 7.57
C ARG A 50 1.60 -20.97 6.89
N SER A 51 1.32 -20.81 5.60
CA SER A 51 0.89 -21.96 4.79
C SER A 51 2.01 -22.99 4.69
N ALA A 52 1.65 -24.27 4.79
CA ALA A 52 2.55 -25.37 4.50
C ALA A 52 2.80 -25.54 2.99
N TYR A 53 1.92 -24.98 2.13
CA TYR A 53 1.96 -25.09 0.68
C TYR A 53 1.86 -23.70 0.04
N PRO A 54 2.98 -23.02 -0.26
CA PRO A 54 2.96 -21.66 -0.82
C PRO A 54 2.33 -21.55 -2.22
N ALA A 55 2.39 -22.62 -3.03
CA ALA A 55 1.77 -22.65 -4.35
C ALA A 55 0.24 -22.91 -4.31
N ALA A 56 -0.29 -23.29 -3.14
CA ALA A 56 -1.72 -23.42 -2.88
C ALA A 56 -2.00 -23.03 -1.42
N PRO A 57 -1.94 -21.72 -1.11
CA PRO A 57 -2.00 -21.20 0.25
C PRO A 57 -3.19 -21.69 1.09
N ALA A 58 -3.01 -21.67 2.41
CA ALA A 58 -4.12 -21.68 3.34
C ALA A 58 -4.93 -20.38 3.20
N ILE A 59 -6.26 -20.49 3.28
CA ILE A 59 -7.18 -19.39 2.99
C ILE A 59 -7.80 -18.87 4.27
N PHE A 60 -7.77 -17.55 4.45
CA PHE A 60 -8.59 -16.81 5.42
C PHE A 60 -9.66 -16.02 4.67
N SER A 61 -10.90 -16.07 5.12
CA SER A 61 -11.92 -15.17 4.57
C SER A 61 -11.80 -13.77 5.16
N THR A 62 -11.33 -13.65 6.39
CA THR A 62 -11.13 -12.39 7.08
C THR A 62 -10.04 -12.54 8.14
N LEU A 63 -9.24 -11.51 8.35
CA LEU A 63 -8.31 -11.41 9.46
C LEU A 63 -8.59 -10.14 10.27
N ARG A 64 -8.88 -10.29 11.56
CA ARG A 64 -9.02 -9.18 12.51
C ARG A 64 -7.96 -9.28 13.59
N MET A 65 -7.19 -8.22 13.75
CA MET A 65 -6.15 -8.10 14.77
C MET A 65 -6.36 -6.83 15.58
N HIS A 66 -6.43 -6.96 16.91
CA HIS A 66 -6.54 -5.81 17.81
C HIS A 66 -5.50 -5.92 18.91
N ASN A 67 -4.66 -4.89 19.07
CA ASN A 67 -3.59 -4.84 20.08
C ASN A 67 -2.69 -6.09 20.06
N VAL A 68 -2.20 -6.47 18.88
CA VAL A 68 -1.35 -7.66 18.70
C VAL A 68 0.09 -7.26 18.40
N SER A 69 1.05 -7.95 19.01
CA SER A 69 2.48 -7.70 18.72
C SER A 69 3.29 -8.97 18.53
N ASN A 70 4.35 -8.86 17.72
CA ASN A 70 5.32 -9.92 17.41
C ASN A 70 4.67 -11.12 16.70
N ILE A 71 4.09 -10.88 15.53
CA ILE A 71 3.45 -11.93 14.74
C ILE A 71 3.73 -11.75 13.24
N SER A 72 3.85 -12.85 12.52
CA SER A 72 4.08 -12.84 11.07
C SER A 72 3.15 -13.84 10.38
N PHE A 73 2.55 -13.41 9.26
CA PHE A 73 1.79 -14.24 8.35
C PHE A 73 2.62 -14.47 7.09
N LYS A 74 2.81 -15.74 6.70
CA LYS A 74 3.60 -16.09 5.51
C LYS A 74 2.80 -16.95 4.54
N ASP A 75 2.80 -16.55 3.28
CA ASP A 75 2.18 -17.29 2.17
C ASP A 75 0.69 -17.63 2.45
N ILE A 76 -0.07 -16.62 2.89
CA ILE A 76 -1.51 -16.76 3.20
C ILE A 76 -2.32 -16.11 2.07
N GLU A 77 -3.40 -16.77 1.65
CA GLU A 77 -4.41 -16.18 0.77
C GLU A 77 -5.54 -15.64 1.63
N ILE A 78 -5.90 -14.38 1.41
CA ILE A 78 -7.00 -13.70 2.09
C ILE A 78 -7.99 -13.24 1.04
N THR A 79 -9.15 -13.90 1.00
CA THR A 79 -10.16 -13.62 -0.03
C THR A 79 -11.56 -13.93 0.45
N ARG A 80 -12.52 -13.12 -0.01
CA ARG A 80 -13.95 -13.37 0.13
C ARG A 80 -14.75 -12.52 -0.86
N VAL A 81 -15.99 -12.91 -1.09
CA VAL A 81 -16.98 -12.09 -1.79
C VAL A 81 -17.51 -10.99 -0.85
N ARG A 82 -17.71 -9.77 -1.37
CA ARG A 82 -18.32 -8.65 -0.63
C ARG A 82 -19.76 -8.91 -0.23
N GLY A 83 -20.56 -9.43 -1.16
CA GLY A 83 -21.98 -9.67 -0.94
C GLY A 83 -22.70 -8.35 -0.69
N LYS A 84 -23.37 -8.24 0.46
CA LYS A 84 -24.12 -7.03 0.86
C LYS A 84 -23.34 -6.07 1.75
N ASP A 85 -22.08 -6.40 2.06
CA ASP A 85 -21.25 -5.53 2.87
C ASP A 85 -21.02 -4.18 2.16
N PRO A 86 -20.85 -3.09 2.93
CA PRO A 86 -20.43 -1.83 2.33
C PRO A 86 -19.09 -1.97 1.61
N ASP A 87 -18.85 -1.12 0.61
CA ASP A 87 -17.61 -1.07 -0.17
C ASP A 87 -16.37 -0.74 0.69
N TRP A 88 -16.57 -0.10 1.86
CA TRP A 88 -15.52 0.14 2.86
C TRP A 88 -15.27 -1.03 3.83
N ALA A 89 -15.92 -2.17 3.63
CA ALA A 89 -15.62 -3.39 4.38
C ALA A 89 -14.18 -3.85 4.11
N LYS A 90 -13.58 -4.50 5.10
CA LYS A 90 -12.15 -4.80 5.14
C LYS A 90 -11.93 -6.31 5.17
N MET A 91 -11.07 -6.88 4.34
CA MET A 91 -10.68 -8.30 4.47
C MET A 91 -9.70 -8.49 5.62
N VAL A 92 -8.71 -7.62 5.73
CA VAL A 92 -7.78 -7.55 6.86
C VAL A 92 -7.99 -6.25 7.60
N GLU A 93 -8.14 -6.33 8.92
CA GLU A 93 -8.12 -5.15 9.78
C GLU A 93 -7.14 -5.37 10.92
N VAL A 94 -6.20 -4.44 11.07
CA VAL A 94 -5.27 -4.36 12.19
C VAL A 94 -5.49 -3.03 12.89
N ARG A 95 -5.81 -3.07 14.18
CA ARG A 95 -5.96 -1.88 15.02
C ARG A 95 -5.05 -1.98 16.23
N GLY A 96 -4.02 -1.15 16.27
CA GLY A 96 -3.06 -1.17 17.36
C GLY A 96 -2.10 -2.36 17.28
N GLY A 97 -0.93 -2.21 17.89
CA GLY A 97 0.06 -3.27 17.97
C GLY A 97 1.39 -2.91 17.35
N SER A 98 2.30 -3.88 17.28
CA SER A 98 3.64 -3.64 16.75
C SER A 98 4.35 -4.91 16.26
N ASN A 99 5.34 -4.75 15.37
CA ASN A 99 6.14 -5.87 14.87
C ASN A 99 5.24 -6.93 14.20
N ILE A 100 4.46 -6.47 13.22
CA ILE A 100 3.53 -7.29 12.45
C ILE A 100 4.09 -7.43 11.03
N ALA A 101 4.11 -8.64 10.49
CA ALA A 101 4.56 -8.87 9.13
C ALA A 101 3.56 -9.70 8.31
N PHE A 102 3.37 -9.29 7.05
CA PHE A 102 2.73 -10.06 5.99
C PHE A 102 3.78 -10.29 4.90
N ILE A 103 4.08 -11.56 4.61
CA ILE A 103 5.18 -11.94 3.72
C ILE A 103 4.68 -12.97 2.71
N GLY A 104 4.65 -12.62 1.43
CA GLY A 104 4.10 -13.51 0.40
C GLY A 104 2.57 -13.62 0.48
N GLY A 105 2.01 -14.41 -0.43
CA GLY A 105 0.58 -14.69 -0.48
C GLY A 105 -0.23 -13.64 -1.25
N PHE A 106 -1.54 -13.68 -1.03
CA PHE A 106 -2.51 -12.94 -1.84
C PHE A 106 -3.56 -12.27 -0.96
N VAL A 107 -3.98 -11.07 -1.33
CA VAL A 107 -5.20 -10.43 -0.80
C VAL A 107 -6.02 -9.96 -1.98
N HIS A 108 -7.24 -10.50 -2.12
CA HIS A 108 -8.03 -10.17 -3.31
C HIS A 108 -9.53 -10.38 -3.14
N GLY A 109 -10.29 -9.59 -3.88
CA GLY A 109 -11.70 -9.83 -4.15
C GLY A 109 -11.93 -10.92 -5.20
N PRO A 110 -13.19 -11.09 -5.64
CA PRO A 110 -13.50 -11.97 -6.76
C PRO A 110 -12.86 -11.44 -8.05
N ALA A 111 -12.05 -12.27 -8.72
CA ALA A 111 -11.42 -11.94 -9.99
C ALA A 111 -12.41 -12.01 -11.16
N ASN A 112 -13.45 -11.19 -11.11
CA ASN A 112 -14.55 -11.15 -12.08
C ASN A 112 -14.59 -9.83 -12.88
N GLY A 113 -13.67 -8.90 -12.61
CA GLY A 113 -13.59 -7.60 -13.28
C GLY A 113 -14.71 -6.63 -12.92
N MET A 114 -15.48 -6.90 -11.86
CA MET A 114 -16.58 -6.05 -11.42
C MET A 114 -16.17 -5.26 -10.18
N TRP A 115 -15.85 -3.97 -10.36
CA TRP A 115 -15.52 -3.07 -9.24
C TRP A 115 -16.64 -2.98 -8.20
N GLN A 116 -17.88 -3.34 -8.55
CA GLN A 116 -18.99 -3.42 -7.61
C GLN A 116 -18.77 -4.50 -6.55
N ASP A 117 -17.93 -5.50 -6.77
CA ASP A 117 -17.64 -6.51 -5.75
C ASP A 117 -16.41 -6.15 -4.90
N ASP A 118 -15.73 -5.07 -5.24
CA ASP A 118 -14.47 -4.69 -4.61
C ASP A 118 -14.66 -4.08 -3.23
N MET A 119 -13.73 -4.37 -2.33
CA MET A 119 -13.68 -3.84 -0.96
C MET A 119 -12.23 -3.52 -0.54
N TYR A 120 -12.02 -3.09 0.70
CA TYR A 120 -10.67 -2.85 1.21
C TYR A 120 -9.94 -4.18 1.45
N GLY A 121 -8.72 -4.30 0.93
CA GLY A 121 -7.85 -5.45 1.17
C GLY A 121 -7.33 -5.46 2.60
N MET A 122 -6.33 -4.64 2.87
CA MET A 122 -5.76 -4.47 4.20
C MET A 122 -5.99 -3.06 4.75
N TYR A 123 -6.52 -2.97 5.95
CA TYR A 123 -6.65 -1.72 6.69
C TYR A 123 -5.90 -1.80 8.01
N ILE A 124 -4.79 -1.09 8.11
CA ILE A 124 -3.88 -1.13 9.24
C ILE A 124 -3.82 0.24 9.87
N ARG A 125 -4.13 0.33 11.16
CA ARG A 125 -4.19 1.59 11.90
C ARG A 125 -3.43 1.53 13.21
N ASN A 126 -2.82 2.64 13.62
CA ASN A 126 -2.17 2.81 14.92
C ASN A 126 -1.12 1.72 15.21
N THR A 127 -0.37 1.31 14.19
CA THR A 127 0.58 0.20 14.27
C THR A 127 2.01 0.70 14.10
N ALA A 128 2.95 0.11 14.83
CA ALA A 128 4.38 0.38 14.67
C ALA A 128 5.13 -0.82 14.08
N ASN A 129 6.20 -0.59 13.31
CA ASN A 129 7.08 -1.66 12.82
C ASN A 129 6.32 -2.69 11.97
N LEU A 130 5.62 -2.21 10.94
CA LEU A 130 4.88 -3.02 9.99
C LEU A 130 5.78 -3.46 8.82
N ARG A 131 5.64 -4.71 8.38
CA ARG A 131 6.22 -5.18 7.12
C ARG A 131 5.14 -5.81 6.24
N VAL A 132 5.00 -5.32 5.00
CA VAL A 132 4.17 -5.94 3.96
C VAL A 132 5.07 -6.20 2.77
N SER A 133 5.37 -7.46 2.47
CA SER A 133 6.39 -7.79 1.48
C SER A 133 6.06 -8.98 0.61
N GLY A 134 6.23 -8.85 -0.70
CA GLY A 134 5.99 -9.95 -1.64
C GLY A 134 4.51 -10.35 -1.76
N VAL A 135 3.59 -9.51 -1.31
CA VAL A 135 2.14 -9.77 -1.35
C VAL A 135 1.59 -9.32 -2.71
N THR A 136 0.70 -10.12 -3.28
CA THR A 136 -0.05 -9.75 -4.47
C THR A 136 -1.45 -9.29 -4.07
N PHE A 137 -1.80 -8.07 -4.48
CA PHE A 137 -3.11 -7.45 -4.26
C PHE A 137 -3.83 -7.29 -5.59
N HIS A 138 -5.07 -7.79 -5.70
CA HIS A 138 -5.88 -7.60 -6.90
C HIS A 138 -7.39 -7.64 -6.66
N ASP A 139 -8.17 -7.02 -7.54
CA ASP A 139 -9.65 -6.97 -7.46
C ASP A 139 -10.11 -6.41 -6.10
N LEU A 140 -9.67 -5.19 -5.79
CA LEU A 140 -9.90 -4.50 -4.52
C LEU A 140 -10.18 -3.03 -4.75
N ARG A 141 -10.95 -2.43 -3.84
CA ARG A 141 -11.29 -1.01 -3.90
C ARG A 141 -10.09 -0.20 -3.49
N VAL A 142 -9.59 -0.46 -2.28
CA VAL A 142 -8.30 0.03 -1.81
C VAL A 142 -7.48 -1.16 -1.35
N ALA A 143 -6.28 -1.35 -1.90
CA ALA A 143 -5.51 -2.55 -1.61
C ALA A 143 -4.89 -2.53 -0.20
N LEU A 144 -4.22 -1.42 0.17
CA LEU A 144 -3.52 -1.31 1.45
C LEU A 144 -3.65 0.09 2.05
N VAL A 145 -4.20 0.17 3.26
CA VAL A 145 -4.23 1.37 4.10
C VAL A 145 -3.30 1.20 5.29
N VAL A 146 -2.42 2.17 5.52
CA VAL A 146 -1.53 2.30 6.69
C VAL A 146 -1.77 3.66 7.33
N GLU A 147 -2.80 3.75 8.16
CA GLU A 147 -3.28 4.97 8.79
C GLU A 147 -2.64 5.18 10.17
N ASP A 148 -2.24 6.42 10.48
CA ASP A 148 -1.76 6.86 11.80
C ASP A 148 -0.70 5.90 12.38
N SER A 149 0.20 5.40 11.53
CA SER A 149 1.14 4.32 11.84
C SER A 149 2.58 4.75 11.62
N SER A 150 3.52 4.04 12.24
CA SER A 150 4.93 4.41 12.20
C SER A 150 5.88 3.26 11.88
N ASN A 151 7.02 3.60 11.30
CA ASN A 151 8.08 2.65 10.94
C ASN A 151 7.55 1.47 10.12
N PHE A 152 7.11 1.72 8.89
CA PHE A 152 6.61 0.65 8.02
C PHE A 152 7.51 0.39 6.81
N ASN A 153 7.48 -0.84 6.33
CA ASN A 153 8.11 -1.23 5.06
C ASN A 153 7.10 -1.96 4.17
N ILE A 154 6.82 -1.39 3.00
CA ILE A 154 5.95 -1.95 1.97
C ILE A 154 6.84 -2.20 0.75
N GLU A 155 7.23 -3.46 0.52
CA GLU A 155 8.22 -3.75 -0.51
C GLU A 155 7.99 -5.01 -1.35
N ASN A 156 8.36 -4.93 -2.63
CA ASN A 156 8.25 -6.04 -3.57
C ASN A 156 6.81 -6.57 -3.73
N ASN A 157 5.81 -5.72 -3.55
CA ASN A 157 4.40 -6.10 -3.72
C ASN A 157 3.91 -5.78 -5.13
N ILE A 158 2.83 -6.46 -5.54
CA ILE A 158 2.14 -6.26 -6.81
C ILE A 158 0.72 -5.76 -6.51
N PHE A 159 0.30 -4.70 -7.19
CA PHE A 159 -1.01 -4.08 -7.05
C PHE A 159 -1.67 -3.96 -8.43
N THR A 160 -2.73 -4.71 -8.66
CA THR A 160 -3.42 -4.75 -9.96
C THR A 160 -4.94 -4.81 -9.84
N GLN A 161 -5.68 -4.52 -10.91
CA GLN A 161 -7.16 -4.63 -10.93
C GLN A 161 -7.84 -3.87 -9.78
N LEU A 162 -7.39 -2.64 -9.48
CA LEU A 162 -7.92 -1.86 -8.36
C LEU A 162 -8.98 -0.87 -8.82
N SER A 163 -10.03 -0.68 -8.02
CA SER A 163 -11.11 0.25 -8.36
C SER A 163 -10.93 1.67 -7.82
N ARG A 164 -9.93 1.91 -6.96
CA ARG A 164 -9.58 3.22 -6.42
C ARG A 164 -8.08 3.32 -6.19
N ASP A 165 -7.59 3.06 -4.98
CA ASP A 165 -6.20 3.35 -4.59
C ASP A 165 -5.39 2.08 -4.35
N ALA A 166 -4.10 2.08 -4.73
CA ALA A 166 -3.20 1.00 -4.36
C ALA A 166 -2.75 1.11 -2.89
N MET A 167 -2.31 2.30 -2.48
CA MET A 167 -1.81 2.52 -1.13
C MET A 167 -2.31 3.85 -0.57
N GLU A 168 -2.84 3.80 0.65
CA GLU A 168 -3.26 4.97 1.43
C GLU A 168 -2.42 5.03 2.71
N ILE A 169 -1.73 6.14 3.00
CA ILE A 169 -0.83 6.26 4.18
C ILE A 169 -1.10 7.49 5.07
N PRO A 170 -2.36 7.90 5.31
CA PRO A 170 -2.66 9.16 6.00
C PRO A 170 -2.08 9.20 7.42
N GLY A 171 -1.47 10.33 7.78
CA GLY A 171 -0.90 10.54 9.12
C GLY A 171 0.31 9.67 9.46
N ALA A 172 0.91 8.97 8.49
CA ALA A 172 1.99 8.05 8.75
C ALA A 172 3.35 8.75 8.98
N ASN A 173 4.21 8.15 9.80
CA ASN A 173 5.54 8.69 10.12
C ASN A 173 6.63 7.61 10.09
N GLY A 174 7.64 7.79 9.23
CA GLY A 174 8.72 6.82 9.08
C GLY A 174 8.27 5.64 8.22
N GLY A 175 8.42 5.76 6.91
CA GLY A 175 7.92 4.76 5.96
C GLY A 175 8.89 4.50 4.83
N ARG A 176 8.98 3.24 4.39
CA ARG A 176 9.65 2.85 3.15
C ARG A 176 8.65 2.13 2.25
N ILE A 177 8.45 2.65 1.05
CA ILE A 177 7.66 2.04 -0.02
C ILE A 177 8.63 1.76 -1.16
N PHE A 178 9.05 0.51 -1.31
CA PHE A 178 10.19 0.15 -2.15
C PHE A 178 9.89 -0.95 -3.15
N ASN A 179 10.24 -0.73 -4.42
CA ASN A 179 10.22 -1.77 -5.44
C ASN A 179 8.87 -2.48 -5.59
N ASN A 180 7.77 -1.74 -5.47
CA ASN A 180 6.42 -2.24 -5.75
C ASN A 180 6.04 -1.99 -7.21
N SER A 181 5.17 -2.83 -7.75
CA SER A 181 4.58 -2.66 -9.09
C SER A 181 3.09 -2.37 -8.98
N VAL A 182 2.64 -1.28 -9.60
CA VAL A 182 1.25 -0.81 -9.59
C VAL A 182 0.77 -0.64 -11.04
N ALA A 183 -0.29 -1.35 -11.43
CA ALA A 183 -0.77 -1.32 -12.81
C ALA A 183 -2.23 -1.78 -12.94
N LEU A 184 -2.80 -1.69 -14.16
CA LEU A 184 -4.04 -2.36 -14.55
C LEU A 184 -5.26 -2.04 -13.66
N PHE A 185 -5.49 -0.77 -13.35
CA PHE A 185 -6.66 -0.37 -12.55
C PHE A 185 -7.97 -0.60 -13.33
N ASN A 186 -9.06 -0.81 -12.60
CA ASN A 186 -10.43 -0.86 -13.10
C ASN A 186 -11.29 0.13 -12.29
N VAL A 187 -10.99 1.41 -12.46
CA VAL A 187 -11.46 2.50 -11.60
C VAL A 187 -12.98 2.59 -11.61
N ALA A 188 -13.59 2.60 -10.42
CA ALA A 188 -15.03 2.81 -10.30
C ALA A 188 -15.40 4.26 -10.71
N PRO A 189 -16.54 4.49 -11.38
CA PRO A 189 -16.92 5.83 -11.83
C PRO A 189 -16.96 6.85 -10.69
N GLY A 190 -16.33 8.00 -10.89
CA GLY A 190 -16.30 9.11 -9.92
C GLY A 190 -15.28 8.93 -8.79
N GLU A 191 -14.58 7.80 -8.73
CA GLU A 191 -13.47 7.64 -7.80
C GLU A 191 -12.22 8.41 -8.25
N HIS A 192 -11.38 8.72 -7.27
CA HIS A 192 -10.07 9.31 -7.50
C HIS A 192 -9.01 8.21 -7.30
N PRO A 193 -8.35 7.71 -8.37
CA PRO A 193 -7.43 6.59 -8.27
C PRO A 193 -5.97 7.03 -8.12
N ASP A 194 -5.35 6.67 -7.00
CA ASP A 194 -3.96 6.98 -6.67
C ASP A 194 -3.10 5.72 -6.51
N GLY A 195 -1.88 5.75 -7.03
CA GLY A 195 -0.87 4.73 -6.74
C GLY A 195 -0.45 4.77 -5.28
N ILE A 196 -0.15 5.97 -4.76
CA ILE A 196 0.12 6.21 -3.34
C ILE A 196 -0.54 7.53 -2.92
N GLN A 197 -1.45 7.47 -1.96
CA GLN A 197 -2.15 8.63 -1.42
C GLN A 197 -1.74 8.94 0.03
N CYS A 198 -1.52 10.21 0.34
CA CYS A 198 -1.50 10.73 1.71
C CYS A 198 -2.32 12.00 1.81
N TRP A 199 -3.46 11.93 2.49
CA TRP A 199 -4.35 13.07 2.74
C TRP A 199 -4.26 13.54 4.21
N THR A 200 -4.87 14.68 4.52
CA THR A 200 -4.79 15.29 5.87
C THR A 200 -6.12 15.43 6.62
N SER A 201 -7.24 15.16 5.97
CA SER A 201 -8.57 15.14 6.56
C SER A 201 -8.65 14.15 7.70
N GLY A 202 -9.08 14.63 8.86
CA GLY A 202 -9.12 13.85 10.10
C GLY A 202 -7.74 13.48 10.66
N LYS A 203 -6.67 14.16 10.24
CA LYS A 203 -5.29 13.96 10.74
C LYS A 203 -4.82 15.14 11.56
N THR A 204 -3.85 14.90 12.45
CA THR A 204 -3.18 15.95 13.23
C THR A 204 -1.92 16.47 12.54
N SER A 205 -1.38 15.72 11.58
CA SER A 205 -0.28 16.11 10.70
C SER A 205 -0.38 15.38 9.35
N GLY A 206 0.28 15.90 8.32
CA GLY A 206 0.54 15.11 7.11
C GLY A 206 1.62 14.04 7.33
N CYS A 207 1.92 13.31 6.27
CA CYS A 207 2.96 12.29 6.28
C CYS A 207 4.34 12.87 6.58
N LYS A 208 5.15 12.14 7.36
CA LYS A 208 6.53 12.52 7.68
C LYS A 208 7.51 11.39 7.46
N ASN A 209 8.73 11.73 7.04
CA ASN A 209 9.85 10.79 6.92
C ASN A 209 9.52 9.56 6.05
N VAL A 210 8.89 9.78 4.90
CA VAL A 210 8.49 8.72 3.98
C VAL A 210 9.41 8.67 2.78
N GLN A 211 9.91 7.48 2.47
CA GLN A 211 10.72 7.18 1.30
C GLN A 211 9.89 6.32 0.33
N ILE A 212 9.71 6.81 -0.90
CA ILE A 212 9.04 6.13 -2.00
C ILE A 212 10.08 5.91 -3.07
N THR A 213 10.61 4.70 -3.19
CA THR A 213 11.80 4.45 -4.01
C THR A 213 11.67 3.24 -4.92
N MET A 214 12.18 3.38 -6.15
CA MET A 214 12.27 2.29 -7.14
C MET A 214 10.93 1.60 -7.45
N ASN A 215 9.79 2.27 -7.27
CA ASN A 215 8.48 1.71 -7.62
C ASN A 215 8.19 1.93 -9.11
N ARG A 216 7.33 1.06 -9.65
CA ARG A 216 6.89 1.09 -11.05
C ARG A 216 5.38 1.29 -11.11
N PHE A 217 4.95 2.36 -11.77
CA PHE A 217 3.55 2.71 -11.98
C PHE A 217 3.23 2.71 -13.46
N VAL A 218 2.28 1.88 -13.91
CA VAL A 218 1.91 1.77 -15.33
C VAL A 218 0.41 1.81 -15.51
N GLY A 219 -0.10 2.95 -15.97
CA GLY A 219 -1.49 3.11 -16.36
C GLY A 219 -1.77 2.55 -17.76
N THR A 220 -3.02 2.16 -17.99
CA THR A 220 -3.50 1.72 -19.31
C THR A 220 -4.38 2.83 -19.88
N PRO A 221 -4.27 3.18 -21.18
CA PRO A 221 -5.13 4.22 -21.76
C PRO A 221 -6.62 3.94 -21.50
N GLY A 222 -7.34 4.91 -20.93
CA GLY A 222 -8.76 4.78 -20.52
C GLY A 222 -8.96 4.25 -19.10
N HIS A 223 -7.89 3.75 -18.46
CA HIS A 223 -7.86 3.25 -17.08
C HIS A 223 -6.62 3.77 -16.34
N GLU A 224 -6.21 4.99 -16.64
CA GLU A 224 -5.09 5.63 -15.98
C GLU A 224 -5.44 5.95 -14.52
N PHE A 225 -4.39 5.98 -13.71
CA PHE A 225 -4.45 6.39 -12.31
C PHE A 225 -3.33 7.39 -12.04
N GLN A 226 -3.38 8.09 -10.92
CA GLN A 226 -2.34 9.04 -10.50
C GLN A 226 -1.15 8.31 -9.88
N GLY A 227 0.03 8.92 -9.90
CA GLY A 227 1.22 8.33 -9.29
C GLY A 227 1.22 8.49 -7.76
N VAL A 228 1.97 9.48 -7.28
CA VAL A 228 2.05 9.82 -5.85
C VAL A 228 1.27 11.11 -5.60
N PHE A 229 0.21 11.03 -4.78
CA PHE A 229 -0.62 12.18 -4.43
C PHE A 229 -0.63 12.44 -2.93
N PHE A 230 -0.02 13.54 -2.54
CA PHE A 230 -0.03 14.04 -1.16
C PHE A 230 -0.87 15.33 -1.13
N GLY A 231 -2.11 15.25 -0.62
CA GLY A 231 -3.06 16.35 -0.49
C GLY A 231 -3.17 16.93 0.94
N ASP A 232 -3.07 18.26 1.07
CA ASP A 232 -3.17 18.96 2.37
C ASP A 232 -4.50 19.73 2.52
N GLU A 233 -5.62 19.04 2.35
CA GLU A 233 -6.96 19.62 2.37
C GLU A 233 -7.36 20.17 3.75
N ALA A 234 -6.82 19.61 4.83
CA ALA A 234 -7.09 20.05 6.20
C ALA A 234 -6.06 21.08 6.72
N ARG A 235 -5.00 21.39 5.95
CA ARG A 235 -3.97 22.40 6.28
C ARG A 235 -3.28 22.17 7.63
N VAL A 236 -2.93 20.92 7.94
CA VAL A 236 -2.44 20.47 9.26
C VAL A 236 -0.92 20.53 9.40
N GLY A 237 -0.25 21.40 8.63
CA GLY A 237 1.20 21.55 8.66
C GLY A 237 1.97 20.76 7.59
N GLY A 238 1.27 20.21 6.59
CA GLY A 238 1.86 19.65 5.37
C GLY A 238 2.79 18.46 5.58
N TYR A 239 3.91 18.39 4.84
CA TYR A 239 4.73 17.19 4.67
C TYR A 239 6.23 17.44 4.89
N ASP A 240 6.86 16.63 5.74
CA ASP A 240 8.28 16.79 6.07
C ASP A 240 9.09 15.52 5.77
N GLY A 241 10.31 15.69 5.26
CA GLY A 241 11.25 14.59 5.06
C GLY A 241 10.78 13.55 4.04
N ILE A 242 10.12 14.01 2.96
CA ILE A 242 9.61 13.13 1.91
C ILE A 242 10.68 12.92 0.83
N GLN A 243 10.97 11.67 0.52
CA GLN A 243 11.91 11.28 -0.52
C GLN A 243 11.20 10.45 -1.58
N ILE A 244 11.19 10.91 -2.83
CA ILE A 244 10.62 10.19 -3.97
C ILE A 244 11.74 9.97 -4.99
N ILE A 245 12.32 8.78 -5.03
CA ILE A 245 13.60 8.54 -5.73
C ILE A 245 13.56 7.32 -6.64
N GLY A 246 13.96 7.49 -7.91
CA GLY A 246 14.18 6.36 -8.82
C GLY A 246 12.90 5.65 -9.27
N ASN A 247 11.73 6.26 -9.10
CA ASN A 247 10.47 5.64 -9.51
C ASN A 247 10.23 5.86 -11.01
N SER A 248 9.53 4.91 -11.63
CA SER A 248 9.12 5.00 -13.02
C SER A 248 7.59 5.09 -13.12
N PHE A 249 7.12 6.03 -13.92
CA PHE A 249 5.71 6.27 -14.17
C PHE A 249 5.50 6.27 -15.69
N ALA A 250 4.62 5.40 -16.16
CA ALA A 250 4.22 5.37 -17.56
C ALA A 250 2.71 5.49 -17.63
N ASN A 251 2.24 6.45 -18.43
CA ASN A 251 0.84 6.60 -18.77
C ASN A 251 -0.05 6.74 -17.52
N VAL A 252 0.43 7.51 -16.53
CA VAL A 252 -0.34 7.93 -15.36
C VAL A 252 -1.06 9.24 -15.64
N MET A 253 -2.06 9.56 -14.84
CA MET A 253 -2.79 10.83 -14.85
C MET A 253 -1.88 12.02 -14.50
N TRP A 254 -2.45 13.23 -14.49
CA TRP A 254 -1.73 14.49 -14.27
C TRP A 254 -0.85 14.49 -13.01
N HIS A 255 -1.33 13.94 -11.89
CA HIS A 255 -0.55 13.82 -10.65
C HIS A 255 0.44 12.66 -10.69
N GLY A 256 1.46 12.74 -11.55
CA GLY A 256 2.57 11.77 -11.52
C GLY A 256 3.30 11.82 -10.17
N ILE A 257 3.70 13.02 -9.75
CA ILE A 257 4.12 13.31 -8.37
C ILE A 257 3.49 14.64 -7.95
N ASN A 258 2.70 14.64 -6.88
CA ASN A 258 2.08 15.83 -6.31
C ASN A 258 2.32 15.89 -4.80
N ILE A 259 3.01 16.94 -4.34
CA ILE A 259 3.11 17.31 -2.92
C ILE A 259 2.37 18.64 -2.74
N GLY A 260 1.12 18.57 -2.29
CA GLY A 260 0.21 19.71 -2.20
C GLY A 260 0.38 20.59 -0.97
N GLY A 261 0.97 20.07 0.10
CA GLY A 261 1.25 20.81 1.35
C GLY A 261 2.63 21.46 1.34
N LYS A 262 2.82 22.47 2.20
CA LYS A 262 4.15 23.01 2.51
C LYS A 262 4.93 22.03 3.40
N GLY A 263 6.24 22.24 3.52
CA GLY A 263 7.06 21.52 4.50
C GLY A 263 8.52 21.52 4.09
N ALA A 264 9.35 20.81 4.86
CA ALA A 264 10.80 20.82 4.71
C ALA A 264 11.35 19.45 4.28
N GLY A 265 12.53 19.45 3.66
CA GLY A 265 13.23 18.19 3.33
C GLY A 265 12.54 17.36 2.25
N ILE A 266 11.82 18.00 1.32
CA ILE A 266 11.27 17.33 0.14
C ILE A 266 12.39 17.09 -0.88
N VAL A 267 12.64 15.83 -1.21
CA VAL A 267 13.66 15.41 -2.17
C VAL A 267 13.01 14.54 -3.24
N ILE A 268 13.11 14.96 -4.50
CA ILE A 268 12.56 14.22 -5.64
C ILE A 268 13.69 14.02 -6.64
N ARG A 269 14.17 12.79 -6.83
CA ARG A 269 15.36 12.54 -7.66
C ARG A 269 15.22 11.34 -8.58
N ASN A 270 15.80 11.43 -9.77
CA ASN A 270 15.93 10.31 -10.70
C ASN A 270 14.61 9.61 -11.05
N ASN A 271 13.47 10.31 -10.98
CA ASN A 271 12.18 9.76 -11.41
C ASN A 271 11.99 9.97 -12.91
N ILE A 272 11.36 9.00 -13.56
CA ILE A 272 11.03 9.05 -14.99
C ILE A 272 9.52 9.02 -15.13
N LEU A 273 8.94 10.07 -15.68
CA LEU A 273 7.53 10.17 -16.03
C LEU A 273 7.39 10.19 -17.55
N THR A 274 6.58 9.29 -18.09
CA THR A 274 6.23 9.24 -19.52
C THR A 274 4.72 9.37 -19.66
N ALA A 275 4.28 10.37 -20.42
CA ALA A 275 2.89 10.58 -20.78
C ALA A 275 2.40 9.47 -21.73
N GLY A 276 1.08 9.23 -21.71
CA GLY A 276 0.43 8.58 -22.84
C GLY A 276 -0.65 9.48 -23.44
N PRO A 277 -1.61 8.92 -24.19
CA PRO A 277 -2.47 9.71 -25.07
C PRO A 277 -3.41 10.66 -24.35
N ASN A 278 -3.85 10.32 -23.13
CA ASN A 278 -4.94 11.05 -22.47
C ASN A 278 -4.44 12.10 -21.47
N TYR A 279 -3.25 11.90 -20.88
CA TYR A 279 -2.77 12.74 -19.79
C TYR A 279 -1.30 13.09 -19.94
N ARG A 280 -0.98 14.32 -19.52
CA ARG A 280 0.39 14.84 -19.41
C ARG A 280 0.77 14.95 -17.93
N PRO A 281 1.48 13.96 -17.35
CA PRO A 281 1.81 13.96 -15.93
C PRO A 281 2.83 15.04 -15.57
N TRP A 282 2.75 15.53 -14.33
CA TRP A 282 3.68 16.51 -13.78
C TRP A 282 4.38 16.04 -12.51
N ILE A 283 5.50 16.70 -12.21
CA ILE A 283 6.07 16.79 -10.87
C ILE A 283 5.67 18.15 -10.31
N ARG A 284 4.83 18.15 -9.27
CA ARG A 284 4.34 19.35 -8.60
C ARG A 284 4.66 19.35 -7.11
N THR A 285 5.19 20.47 -6.62
CA THR A 285 5.32 20.74 -5.18
C THR A 285 4.78 22.12 -4.85
N ALA A 286 3.99 22.22 -3.78
CA ALA A 286 3.46 23.51 -3.32
C ALA A 286 4.55 24.40 -2.69
N GLY A 287 5.54 23.80 -2.04
CA GLY A 287 6.72 24.46 -1.50
C GLY A 287 8.01 24.16 -2.26
N PRO A 288 9.14 24.73 -1.81
CA PRO A 288 10.46 24.39 -2.33
C PRO A 288 10.77 22.90 -2.14
N ALA A 289 11.49 22.33 -3.09
CA ALA A 289 11.95 20.96 -3.05
C ALA A 289 13.33 20.83 -3.72
N THR A 290 14.11 19.85 -3.30
CA THR A 290 15.40 19.52 -3.94
C THR A 290 15.15 18.53 -5.07
N LEU A 291 15.31 18.98 -6.31
CA LEU A 291 15.10 18.18 -7.52
C LEU A 291 16.40 17.96 -8.30
N SER A 292 16.69 16.73 -8.68
CA SER A 292 17.79 16.43 -9.60
C SER A 292 17.60 15.11 -10.35
N GLY A 293 18.06 15.04 -11.60
CA GLY A 293 18.04 13.83 -12.44
C GLY A 293 16.66 13.37 -12.87
N ASN A 294 15.59 14.12 -12.59
CA ASN A 294 14.24 13.74 -13.02
C ASN A 294 14.04 14.02 -14.52
N SER A 295 13.18 13.22 -15.14
CA SER A 295 12.63 13.44 -16.47
C SER A 295 11.11 13.41 -16.40
N ALA A 296 10.45 14.52 -16.72
CA ALA A 296 8.99 14.59 -16.73
C ALA A 296 8.45 15.52 -17.82
N PRO A 297 7.20 15.32 -18.27
CA PRO A 297 6.60 16.21 -19.26
C PRO A 297 6.40 17.63 -18.75
N THR A 298 6.12 17.79 -17.45
CA THR A 298 5.78 19.07 -16.83
C THR A 298 6.33 19.15 -15.40
N TYR A 299 6.75 20.35 -15.00
CA TYR A 299 7.20 20.68 -13.64
C TYR A 299 6.47 21.93 -13.15
N VAL A 300 5.98 21.89 -11.91
CA VAL A 300 5.40 23.03 -11.20
C VAL A 300 5.93 23.05 -9.77
N ILE A 301 7.03 23.77 -9.55
CA ILE A 301 7.77 23.74 -8.29
C ILE A 301 7.62 25.07 -7.58
N ALA A 302 7.03 25.05 -6.38
CA ALA A 302 6.72 26.25 -5.61
C ALA A 302 5.97 27.32 -6.43
N GLY A 303 5.01 26.89 -7.25
CA GLY A 303 4.22 27.75 -8.13
C GLY A 303 4.92 28.22 -9.40
N ARG A 304 6.15 27.77 -9.68
CA ARG A 304 6.90 28.12 -10.90
C ARG A 304 6.89 26.97 -11.89
N GLU A 305 6.58 27.26 -13.14
CA GLU A 305 6.64 26.30 -14.23
C GLU A 305 8.05 26.16 -14.79
N GLY A 306 8.35 24.98 -15.33
CA GLY A 306 9.63 24.68 -15.99
C GLY A 306 10.54 23.78 -15.16
N ALA A 307 11.43 23.06 -15.84
CA ALA A 307 12.35 22.13 -15.19
C ALA A 307 13.42 22.88 -14.39
N PRO A 308 13.56 22.64 -13.07
CA PRO A 308 14.68 23.19 -12.30
C PRO A 308 16.03 22.63 -12.79
N PRO A 309 17.15 23.34 -12.53
CA PRO A 309 18.49 22.87 -12.89
C PRO A 309 18.75 21.41 -12.51
N GLY A 310 19.41 20.66 -13.40
CA GLY A 310 19.68 19.24 -13.22
C GLY A 310 18.49 18.31 -13.52
N ASN A 311 17.36 18.83 -14.02
CA ASN A 311 16.20 18.05 -14.47
C ASN A 311 15.94 18.32 -15.95
N LYS A 312 15.21 17.42 -16.63
CA LYS A 312 14.88 17.57 -18.05
C LYS A 312 13.38 17.47 -18.33
N ILE A 313 12.90 18.30 -19.25
CA ILE A 313 11.60 18.07 -19.89
C ILE A 313 11.75 16.87 -20.83
N GLY A 314 10.91 15.86 -20.67
CA GLY A 314 10.96 14.63 -21.45
C GLY A 314 9.74 13.75 -21.25
N GLY A 315 9.69 12.62 -21.94
CA GLY A 315 8.58 11.66 -21.81
C GLY A 315 7.25 12.17 -22.35
N ALA A 316 7.26 13.12 -23.30
CA ALA A 316 6.05 13.53 -23.99
C ALA A 316 5.47 12.39 -24.84
N TYR A 317 4.14 12.33 -24.93
CA TYR A 317 3.48 11.39 -25.82
C TYR A 317 3.59 11.90 -27.26
N THR A 318 4.03 11.03 -28.16
CA THR A 318 4.02 11.27 -29.61
C THR A 318 3.10 10.22 -30.22
N PRO A 319 1.97 10.63 -30.82
CA PRO A 319 1.16 9.70 -31.61
C PRO A 319 2.06 9.11 -32.70
N LYS A 320 2.12 7.79 -32.78
CA LYS A 320 2.68 7.09 -33.94
C LYS A 320 1.63 6.98 -35.03
#